data_AF-V2IUG0-F1
#
_entry.id   AF-V2IUG0-F1
#
_cell.length_a   1.000
_cell.length_b   1.000
_cell.length_c   1.000
_cell.angle_alpha   90.00
_cell.angle_beta   90.00
_cell.angle_gamma   90.00
#
_symmetry.space_group_name_H-M   'P 1'
#
loop_
_entity.id
_entity.type
_entity.pdbx_description
1 polymer ?
#
loop_
_entity_poly.entity_id
_entity_poly.type
_entity_poly.pdbx_seq_one_letter_code
_entity_poly.pdbx_strand_id
1 'polypeptide(L)'
;MPRENGDYTIEDNPHKGNRGIARAWRAAVNSLSGLRYAVLEESAFRQELTLVAVLTPLAFLLPVTVVERILLLGTLLLVLIVELLNSSVEAAVDRISLERHGLSKRAKDFGSAAVMLALVLCGGTWLAIAAPHVVGWLRALIG
;
A
#
# COMPACT_ATOMS: atom_id res chain seq x y z
N MET A 1 31.51 29.75 25.19
CA MET A 1 31.52 28.33 25.63
C MET A 1 30.73 27.51 24.61
N PRO A 2 31.29 26.42 24.05
CA PRO A 2 30.55 25.52 23.17
C PRO A 2 29.68 24.56 24.01
N ARG A 3 28.44 24.30 23.56
CA ARG A 3 27.56 23.29 24.15
C ARG A 3 27.96 21.92 23.60
N GLU A 4 28.58 21.09 24.43
CA GLU A 4 28.69 19.64 24.21
C GLU A 4 27.42 18.95 24.72
N ASN A 5 27.05 17.86 24.03
CA ASN A 5 25.93 16.93 24.25
C ASN A 5 24.62 17.25 23.51
N GLY A 6 24.37 16.44 22.47
CA GLY A 6 23.12 16.33 21.74
C GLY A 6 22.04 15.60 22.53
N ASP A 7 21.68 16.16 23.68
CA ASP A 7 20.46 15.75 24.38
C ASP A 7 19.26 16.27 23.60
N TYR A 8 18.64 15.39 22.81
CA TYR A 8 17.31 15.65 22.27
C TYR A 8 16.35 15.87 23.44
N THR A 9 15.81 17.08 23.57
CA THR A 9 14.67 17.30 24.45
C THR A 9 13.41 17.12 23.64
N ILE A 10 12.37 16.50 24.23
CA ILE A 10 11.09 16.33 23.52
C ILE A 10 10.53 17.72 23.09
N GLU A 11 10.95 18.81 23.73
CA GLU A 11 10.59 20.20 23.40
C GLU A 11 11.18 20.70 22.07
N ASP A 12 12.26 20.09 21.57
CA ASP A 12 12.88 20.41 20.28
C ASP A 12 12.09 19.89 19.07
N ASN A 13 11.03 19.09 19.29
CA ASN A 13 10.18 18.58 18.23
C ASN A 13 9.08 19.59 17.84
N PRO A 14 9.15 20.24 16.66
CA PRO A 14 8.20 21.28 16.22
C PRO A 14 6.77 20.77 16.05
N HIS A 15 6.54 19.46 16.10
CA HIS A 15 5.23 18.84 15.94
C HIS A 15 4.52 18.50 17.25
N LYS A 16 5.13 18.77 18.41
CA LYS A 16 4.61 18.39 19.73
C LYS A 16 3.38 19.19 20.19
N GLY A 17 3.12 20.36 19.59
CA GLY A 17 2.03 21.28 19.98
C GLY A 17 0.63 20.95 19.47
N ASN A 18 0.49 20.10 18.45
CA ASN A 18 -0.82 19.84 17.84
C ASN A 18 -1.58 18.79 18.63
N ARG A 19 -2.46 19.11 19.59
CA ARG A 19 -3.29 18.12 20.30
C ARG A 19 -4.71 18.04 19.71
N GLY A 20 -5.39 16.90 19.88
CA GLY A 20 -6.82 16.72 19.53
C GLY A 20 -7.14 16.62 18.04
N ILE A 21 -8.37 17.00 17.68
CA ILE A 21 -8.97 16.88 16.33
C ILE A 21 -8.10 17.55 15.25
N ALA A 22 -7.44 18.67 15.58
CA ALA A 22 -6.54 19.36 14.66
C ALA A 22 -5.35 18.48 14.22
N ARG A 23 -4.86 17.58 15.07
CA ARG A 23 -3.80 16.61 14.73
C ARG A 23 -4.32 15.55 13.76
N ALA A 24 -5.52 15.03 14.01
CA ALA A 24 -6.17 14.05 13.15
C ALA A 24 -6.50 14.64 11.76
N TRP A 25 -6.98 15.89 11.72
CA TRP A 25 -7.23 16.60 10.46
C TRP A 25 -5.95 16.78 9.64
N ARG A 26 -4.87 17.26 10.26
CA ARG A 26 -3.57 17.39 9.57
C ARG A 26 -3.03 16.04 9.10
N ALA A 27 -3.19 14.98 9.89
CA ALA A 27 -2.82 13.63 9.47
C ALA A 27 -3.65 13.18 8.26
N ALA A 28 -4.96 13.43 8.23
CA ALA A 28 -5.82 13.12 7.10
C ALA A 28 -5.43 13.89 5.83
N VAL A 29 -5.13 15.20 5.95
CA VAL A 29 -4.62 16.01 4.83
C VAL A 29 -3.29 15.48 4.31
N ASN A 30 -2.36 15.13 5.20
CA ASN A 30 -1.08 14.54 4.83
C ASN A 30 -1.26 13.19 4.11
N SER A 31 -2.14 12.32 4.62
CA SER A 31 -2.48 11.05 3.96
C SER A 31 -3.06 11.27 2.57
N LEU A 32 -3.93 12.27 2.40
CA LEU A 32 -4.54 12.59 1.10
C LEU A 32 -3.49 13.11 0.11
N SER A 33 -2.51 13.89 0.59
CA SER A 33 -1.37 14.30 -0.21
C SER A 33 -0.52 13.10 -0.64
N GLY A 34 -0.23 12.16 0.26
CA GLY A 34 0.51 10.94 -0.05
C GLY A 34 -0.16 10.09 -1.13
N LEU A 35 -1.48 9.88 -1.02
CA LEU A 35 -2.26 9.18 -2.04
C LEU A 35 -2.23 9.92 -3.38
N ARG A 36 -2.32 11.26 -3.37
CA ARG A 36 -2.22 12.06 -4.60
C ARG A 36 -0.86 11.90 -5.28
N TYR A 37 0.24 11.92 -4.53
CA TYR A 37 1.57 11.68 -5.07
C TYR A 37 1.67 10.31 -5.70
N ALA A 38 1.23 9.26 -5.00
CA ALA A 38 1.25 7.89 -5.52
C ALA A 38 0.44 7.75 -6.83
N VAL A 39 -0.75 8.36 -6.93
CA VAL A 39 -1.53 8.32 -8.17
C VAL A 39 -0.84 9.03 -9.33
N LEU A 40 -0.24 10.20 -9.07
CA LEU A 40 0.34 11.03 -10.13
C LEU A 40 1.72 10.55 -10.57
N GLU A 41 2.56 10.11 -9.65
CA GLU A 41 3.99 9.85 -9.88
C GLU A 41 4.25 8.35 -10.09
N GLU A 42 3.51 7.45 -9.44
CA GLU A 42 3.80 6.02 -9.45
C GLU A 42 2.92 5.24 -10.44
N SER A 43 3.53 4.77 -11.53
CA SER A 43 2.81 3.97 -12.53
C SER A 43 2.34 2.62 -12.00
N ALA A 44 3.13 1.98 -11.13
CA ALA A 44 2.79 0.71 -10.52
C ALA A 44 1.57 0.86 -9.59
N PHE A 45 1.57 1.88 -8.71
CA PHE A 45 0.40 2.23 -7.92
C PHE A 45 -0.88 2.43 -8.76
N ARG A 46 -0.80 3.10 -9.93
CA ARG A 46 -1.97 3.24 -10.82
C ARG A 46 -2.48 1.91 -11.38
N GLN A 47 -1.57 0.98 -11.72
CA GLN A 47 -1.95 -0.35 -12.20
C GLN A 47 -2.68 -1.13 -11.10
N GLU A 48 -2.14 -1.11 -9.89
CA GLU A 48 -2.75 -1.76 -8.74
C GLU A 48 -4.07 -1.11 -8.34
N LEU A 49 -4.17 0.22 -8.40
CA LEU A 49 -5.42 0.93 -8.16
C LEU A 49 -6.50 0.56 -9.20
N THR A 50 -6.10 0.36 -10.45
CA THR A 50 -6.99 -0.14 -11.51
C THR A 50 -7.48 -1.56 -11.17
N LEU A 51 -6.58 -2.43 -10.72
CA LEU A 51 -6.92 -3.77 -10.24
C LEU A 51 -7.94 -3.70 -9.09
N VAL A 52 -7.71 -2.85 -8.09
CA VAL A 52 -8.64 -2.65 -6.96
C VAL A 52 -10.00 -2.14 -7.45
N ALA A 53 -10.02 -1.18 -8.38
CA ALA A 53 -11.25 -0.60 -8.92
C ALA A 53 -12.11 -1.63 -9.67
N VAL A 54 -11.49 -2.58 -10.37
CA VAL A 54 -12.18 -3.66 -11.09
C VAL A 54 -12.60 -4.80 -10.15
N LEU A 55 -11.71 -5.22 -9.26
CA LEU A 55 -11.94 -6.39 -8.42
C LEU A 55 -12.87 -6.08 -7.24
N THR A 56 -12.91 -4.85 -6.72
CA THR A 56 -13.80 -4.49 -5.60
C THR A 56 -15.29 -4.73 -5.92
N PRO A 57 -15.85 -4.23 -7.04
CA PRO A 57 -17.23 -4.57 -7.43
C PRO A 57 -17.46 -6.07 -7.58
N LEU A 58 -16.51 -6.80 -8.17
CA LEU A 58 -16.62 -8.26 -8.34
C LEU A 58 -16.71 -8.99 -6.99
N ALA A 59 -15.96 -8.56 -5.97
CA ALA A 59 -16.02 -9.14 -4.63
C ALA A 59 -17.40 -8.96 -3.96
N PHE A 60 -18.15 -7.90 -4.30
CA PHE A 60 -19.52 -7.70 -3.83
C PHE A 60 -20.55 -8.51 -4.61
N LEU A 61 -20.29 -8.80 -5.90
CA LEU A 61 -21.18 -9.60 -6.75
C LEU A 61 -21.04 -11.11 -6.50
N LEU A 62 -19.90 -11.56 -5.96
CA LEU A 62 -19.68 -12.97 -5.64
C LEU A 62 -20.55 -13.43 -4.45
N PRO A 63 -21.21 -14.61 -4.56
CA PRO A 63 -22.01 -15.21 -3.50
C PRO A 63 -21.11 -15.93 -2.48
N VAL A 64 -20.24 -15.15 -1.82
CA VAL A 64 -19.27 -15.61 -0.82
C VAL A 64 -19.71 -15.21 0.60
N THR A 65 -19.13 -15.87 1.59
CA THR A 65 -19.30 -15.52 3.00
C THR A 65 -18.72 -14.13 3.30
N VAL A 66 -19.13 -13.55 4.43
CA VAL A 66 -18.60 -12.27 4.90
C VAL A 66 -17.08 -12.33 5.11
N VAL A 67 -16.57 -13.43 5.67
CA VAL A 67 -15.13 -13.62 5.92
C VAL A 67 -14.36 -13.67 4.61
N GLU A 68 -14.83 -14.45 3.64
CA GLU A 68 -14.22 -14.52 2.30
C GLU A 68 -14.21 -13.16 1.60
N ARG A 69 -15.31 -12.40 1.68
CA ARG A 69 -15.35 -11.04 1.13
C ARG A 69 -14.35 -10.11 1.81
N ILE A 70 -14.19 -10.19 3.12
CA ILE A 70 -13.17 -9.43 3.86
C ILE A 70 -11.77 -9.82 3.39
N LEU A 71 -11.50 -11.11 3.12
CA LEU A 71 -10.20 -11.56 2.60
C LEU A 71 -9.94 -11.04 1.18
N LEU A 72 -10.94 -11.08 0.30
CA LEU A 72 -10.85 -10.56 -1.08
C LEU A 72 -10.55 -9.07 -1.09
N LEU A 73 -11.29 -8.27 -0.30
CA LEU A 73 -11.08 -6.82 -0.21
C LEU A 73 -9.80 -6.46 0.57
N GLY A 74 -9.51 -7.20 1.63
CA GLY A 74 -8.35 -6.98 2.48
C GLY A 74 -7.03 -7.21 1.75
N THR A 75 -6.96 -8.20 0.87
CA THR A 75 -5.76 -8.44 0.04
C THR A 75 -5.55 -7.36 -1.03
N LEU A 76 -6.63 -6.82 -1.63
CA LEU A 76 -6.54 -5.66 -2.52
C LEU A 76 -6.00 -4.41 -1.79
N LEU A 77 -6.51 -4.15 -0.58
CA LEU A 77 -6.03 -3.05 0.25
C LEU A 77 -4.57 -3.26 0.67
N LEU A 78 -4.18 -4.49 1.01
CA LEU A 78 -2.81 -4.83 1.38
C LEU A 78 -1.82 -4.54 0.25
N VAL A 79 -2.17 -4.86 -1.01
CA VAL A 79 -1.35 -4.52 -2.19
C VAL A 79 -1.07 -3.02 -2.23
N LEU A 80 -2.10 -2.17 -2.16
CA LEU A 80 -1.93 -0.71 -2.15
C LEU A 80 -1.11 -0.21 -0.95
N ILE A 81 -1.28 -0.81 0.23
CA ILE A 81 -0.48 -0.44 1.41
C ILE A 81 1.00 -0.75 1.17
N VAL A 82 1.31 -1.95 0.67
CA VAL A 82 2.69 -2.38 0.46
C VAL A 82 3.35 -1.56 -0.65
N GLU A 83 2.63 -1.21 -1.70
CA GLU A 83 3.13 -0.34 -2.77
C GLU A 83 3.42 1.08 -2.27
N LEU A 84 2.54 1.68 -1.45
CA LEU A 84 2.82 2.97 -0.81
C LEU A 84 4.07 2.92 0.07
N LEU A 85 4.27 1.81 0.79
CA LEU A 85 5.48 1.60 1.59
C LEU A 85 6.72 1.45 0.70
N ASN A 86 6.62 0.71 -0.41
CA ASN A 86 7.69 0.57 -1.39
C ASN A 86 8.11 1.94 -1.95
N SER A 87 7.17 2.73 -2.48
CA SER A 87 7.45 4.07 -3.01
C SER A 87 8.01 5.00 -1.94
N SER A 88 7.59 4.87 -0.68
CA SER A 88 8.17 5.66 0.42
C SER A 88 9.64 5.32 0.68
N VAL A 89 10.02 4.03 0.58
CA VAL A 89 11.41 3.58 0.70
C VAL A 89 12.22 4.07 -0.49
N GLU A 90 11.70 3.95 -1.71
CA GLU A 90 12.34 4.46 -2.93
C GLU A 90 12.64 5.96 -2.83
N ALA A 91 11.63 6.77 -2.46
CA ALA A 91 11.79 8.21 -2.28
C ALA A 91 12.82 8.56 -1.20
N ALA A 92 12.84 7.82 -0.08
CA ALA A 92 13.81 8.02 0.98
C ALA A 92 15.25 7.67 0.54
N VAL A 93 15.42 6.58 -0.22
CA VAL A 93 16.71 6.15 -0.76
C VAL A 93 17.22 7.13 -1.82
N ASP A 94 16.35 7.58 -2.73
CA ASP A 94 16.72 8.49 -3.81
C ASP A 94 17.10 9.89 -3.30
N ARG A 95 16.52 10.32 -2.18
CA ARG A 95 16.96 11.54 -1.48
C ARG A 95 18.39 11.43 -0.97
N ILE A 96 18.85 10.26 -0.52
CA ILE A 96 20.16 10.10 0.12
C ILE A 96 21.29 10.16 -0.91
N SER A 97 21.18 9.42 -2.00
CA SER A 97 22.13 9.47 -3.11
C SER A 97 21.55 8.81 -4.35
N LEU A 98 21.71 9.47 -5.49
CA LEU A 98 21.39 8.93 -6.81
C LEU A 98 22.55 8.08 -7.39
N GLU A 99 23.70 8.02 -6.71
CA GLU A 99 24.78 7.12 -7.10
C GLU A 99 24.39 5.67 -6.84
N ARG A 100 24.80 4.77 -7.74
CA ARG A 100 24.53 3.33 -7.60
C ARG A 100 25.33 2.74 -6.45
N HIS A 101 24.76 2.77 -5.25
CA HIS A 101 25.28 2.10 -4.07
C HIS A 101 24.60 0.73 -3.87
N GLY A 102 25.39 -0.29 -3.49
CA GLY A 102 24.88 -1.65 -3.32
C GLY A 102 23.78 -1.77 -2.25
N LEU A 103 23.85 -0.97 -1.18
CA LEU A 103 22.80 -0.92 -0.16
C LEU A 103 21.50 -0.26 -0.66
N SER A 104 21.60 0.83 -1.42
CA SER A 104 20.44 1.50 -2.03
C SER A 104 19.70 0.54 -2.96
N LYS A 105 20.44 -0.22 -3.77
CA LYS A 105 19.85 -1.26 -4.62
C LYS A 105 19.10 -2.30 -3.79
N ARG A 106 19.72 -2.85 -2.74
CA ARG A 106 19.07 -3.85 -1.86
C ARG A 106 17.81 -3.34 -1.19
N ALA A 107 17.80 -2.08 -0.74
CA ALA A 107 16.61 -1.47 -0.13
C ALA A 107 15.43 -1.43 -1.11
N LYS A 108 15.68 -1.03 -2.36
CA LYS A 108 14.67 -1.06 -3.44
C LYS A 108 14.23 -2.48 -3.79
N ASP A 109 15.19 -3.40 -3.94
CA ASP A 109 14.90 -4.81 -4.23
C ASP A 109 13.98 -5.44 -3.17
N PHE A 110 14.18 -5.11 -1.88
CA PHE A 110 13.31 -5.60 -0.80
C PHE A 110 11.90 -5.01 -0.86
N GLY A 111 11.77 -3.72 -1.19
CA GLY A 111 10.47 -3.08 -1.37
C GLY A 111 9.69 -3.72 -2.52
N SER A 112 10.31 -3.88 -3.69
CA SER A 112 9.67 -4.55 -4.84
C SER A 112 9.34 -6.02 -4.55
N ALA A 113 10.19 -6.74 -3.80
CA ALA A 113 9.91 -8.11 -3.38
C ALA A 113 8.68 -8.18 -2.45
N ALA A 114 8.50 -7.21 -1.55
CA ALA A 114 7.31 -7.14 -0.70
C ALA A 114 6.03 -6.95 -1.53
N VAL A 115 6.05 -6.07 -2.53
CA VAL A 115 4.92 -5.86 -3.46
C VAL A 115 4.60 -7.14 -4.21
N MET A 116 5.61 -7.83 -4.75
CA MET A 116 5.43 -9.13 -5.41
C MET A 116 4.76 -10.16 -4.50
N LEU A 117 5.19 -10.27 -3.24
CA LEU A 117 4.59 -11.20 -2.27
C LEU A 117 3.14 -10.81 -1.94
N ALA A 118 2.83 -9.52 -1.83
CA ALA A 118 1.45 -9.06 -1.64
C ALA A 118 0.56 -9.40 -2.84
N LEU A 119 1.06 -9.25 -4.07
CA LEU A 119 0.37 -9.65 -5.29
C LEU A 119 0.16 -11.16 -5.38
N VAL A 120 1.15 -11.98 -5.00
CA VAL A 120 1.01 -13.45 -4.93
C VAL A 120 -0.06 -13.84 -3.92
N LEU A 121 -0.07 -13.23 -2.73
CA LEU A 121 -1.10 -13.47 -1.73
C LEU A 121 -2.49 -13.08 -2.27
N CYS A 122 -2.62 -11.89 -2.85
CA CYS A 122 -3.86 -11.41 -3.46
C CYS A 122 -4.36 -12.36 -4.55
N GLY A 123 -3.51 -12.69 -5.52
CA GLY A 123 -3.84 -13.62 -6.61
C GLY A 123 -4.23 -15.01 -6.08
N GLY A 124 -3.50 -15.54 -5.10
CA GLY A 124 -3.80 -16.83 -4.46
C GLY A 124 -5.14 -16.84 -3.73
N THR A 125 -5.43 -15.80 -2.95
CA THR A 125 -6.72 -15.65 -2.25
C THR A 125 -7.88 -15.53 -3.24
N TRP A 126 -7.72 -14.73 -4.29
CA TRP A 126 -8.73 -14.58 -5.34
C TRP A 126 -8.96 -15.88 -6.11
N LEU A 127 -7.90 -16.59 -6.48
CA LEU A 127 -8.01 -17.89 -7.15
C LEU A 127 -8.71 -18.92 -6.26
N ALA A 128 -8.37 -18.99 -4.97
CA ALA A 128 -8.96 -19.96 -4.06
C ALA A 128 -10.45 -19.73 -3.82
N ILE A 129 -10.87 -18.47 -3.67
CA ILE A 129 -12.25 -18.11 -3.30
C ILE A 129 -13.13 -17.91 -4.53
N ALA A 130 -12.69 -17.12 -5.52
CA ALA A 130 -13.54 -16.70 -6.63
C ALA A 130 -13.62 -17.75 -7.76
N ALA A 131 -12.57 -18.53 -8.01
CA ALA A 131 -12.52 -19.44 -9.16
C ALA A 131 -13.64 -20.50 -9.17
N PRO A 132 -14.01 -21.15 -8.05
CA PRO A 132 -15.12 -22.10 -8.04
C PRO A 132 -16.45 -21.48 -8.50
N HIS A 133 -16.73 -20.23 -8.12
CA HIS A 133 -17.94 -19.51 -8.52
C HIS A 133 -17.92 -19.17 -10.01
N VAL A 134 -16.79 -18.67 -10.51
CA VAL A 134 -16.63 -18.34 -11.93
C VAL A 134 -16.80 -19.57 -12.82
N VAL A 135 -16.19 -20.70 -12.43
CA VAL A 135 -16.36 -21.98 -13.15
C VAL A 135 -17.82 -22.44 -13.10
N GLY A 136 -18.50 -22.30 -11.97
CA GLY A 136 -19.93 -22.59 -11.84
C GLY A 136 -20.79 -21.78 -12.81
N TRP A 137 -20.55 -20.47 -12.90
CA TRP A 137 -21.28 -19.60 -13.84
C TRP A 137 -21.01 -19.95 -15.30
N LEU A 138 -19.75 -20.21 -15.67
CA LEU A 138 -19.40 -20.61 -17.03
C LEU A 138 -20.08 -21.91 -17.44
N ARG A 139 -20.14 -22.90 -16.54
CA ARG A 139 -20.86 -24.16 -16.78
C ARG A 139 -22.35 -23.92 -17.00
N ALA A 140 -22.98 -23.05 -16.20
CA ALA A 140 -24.40 -22.72 -16.33
C ALA A 140 -24.75 -21.92 -17.60
N LEU A 141 -23.76 -21.26 -18.22
CA LEU A 141 -23.94 -20.51 -19.46
C LEU A 141 -23.77 -21.38 -20.72
N ILE A 142 -23.04 -22.50 -20.61
CA ILE A 142 -22.65 -23.36 -21.74
C ILE A 142 -23.47 -24.67 -21.78
N GLY A 143 -24.02 -25.10 -20.64
CA GLY A 143 -24.92 -26.27 -20.52
C GLY A 143 -26.39 -25.87 -20.48
#